data_AF-K7ZGY4-F1
#
_entry.id   AF-K7ZGY4-F1
#
_cell.length_a   1.000
_cell.length_b   1.000
_cell.length_c   1.000
_cell.angle_alpha   90.00
_cell.angle_beta   90.00
_cell.angle_gamma   90.00
#
_symmetry.space_group_name_H-M   'P 1'
#
loop_
_entity.id
_entity.type
_entity.pdbx_description
1 polymer ?
#
loop_
_entity_poly.entity_id
_entity_poly.type
_entity_poly.pdbx_seq_one_letter_code
_entity_poly.pdbx_strand_id
1 'polypeptide(L)'
;MDKQVFENKFGDFSNALKQKFAGLNLTDEEIKKAMKNPDELITLVSAKTGISREEADKRVHQAMSTVGIDDTQVKGFMEKWGDKVGDKIAEIKNKFSH
;
A
#
# COMPACT_ATOMS: atom_id res chain seq x y z
N MET A 1 -0.88 19.79 -5.20
CA MET A 1 -1.16 18.55 -4.45
C MET A 1 -0.30 17.43 -5.03
N ASP A 2 1.03 17.60 -5.04
CA ASP A 2 1.97 17.40 -3.92
C ASP A 2 2.38 15.93 -3.79
N LYS A 3 3.20 15.49 -4.74
CA LYS A 3 3.93 14.21 -4.71
C LYS A 3 4.56 13.95 -3.34
N GLN A 4 5.03 15.01 -2.68
CA GLN A 4 5.57 14.97 -1.32
C GLN A 4 4.51 14.66 -0.26
N VAL A 5 3.35 15.33 -0.27
CA VAL A 5 2.23 15.03 0.65
C VAL A 5 1.77 13.59 0.49
N PHE A 6 1.76 13.09 -0.74
CA PHE A 6 1.39 11.73 -1.06
C PHE A 6 2.40 10.68 -0.57
N GLU A 7 3.69 10.96 -0.70
CA GLU A 7 4.77 10.10 -0.16
C GLU A 7 4.81 10.15 1.37
N ASN A 8 4.51 11.30 1.98
CA ASN A 8 4.37 11.44 3.42
C ASN A 8 3.18 10.61 3.94
N LYS A 9 1.98 10.78 3.37
CA LYS A 9 0.79 9.99 3.73
C LYS A 9 1.01 8.49 3.57
N PHE A 10 1.79 8.07 2.57
CA PHE A 10 2.19 6.67 2.42
C PHE A 10 3.13 6.21 3.53
N GLY A 11 4.13 7.02 3.88
CA GLY A 11 5.03 6.72 4.99
C GLY A 11 4.25 6.53 6.29
N ASP A 12 3.30 7.43 6.57
CA ASP A 12 2.38 7.32 7.70
C ASP A 12 1.53 6.04 7.60
N PHE A 13 0.95 5.74 6.43
CA PHE A 13 0.14 4.54 6.20
C PHE A 13 0.93 3.25 6.41
N SER A 14 2.10 3.15 5.78
CA SER A 14 3.02 2.02 5.91
C SER A 14 3.42 1.82 7.36
N ASN A 15 3.70 2.91 8.08
CA ASN A 15 4.00 2.87 9.50
C ASN A 15 2.80 2.39 10.33
N ALA A 16 1.59 2.90 10.07
CA ALA A 16 0.37 2.47 10.75
C ALA A 16 0.06 0.98 10.50
N LEU A 17 0.22 0.50 9.26
CA LEU A 17 0.14 -0.92 8.92
C LEU A 17 1.16 -1.73 9.70
N LYS A 18 2.44 -1.35 9.66
CA LYS A 18 3.52 -2.04 10.40
C LYS A 18 3.26 -2.04 11.90
N GLN A 19 2.72 -0.97 12.47
CA GLN A 19 2.37 -0.94 13.89
C GLN A 19 1.19 -1.85 14.22
N LYS A 20 0.12 -1.83 13.42
CA LYS A 20 -1.01 -2.77 13.59
C LYS A 20 -0.59 -4.23 13.41
N PHE A 21 0.46 -4.45 12.63
CA PHE A 21 1.03 -5.74 12.31
C PHE A 21 2.45 -5.88 12.83
N ALA A 22 2.78 -5.33 14.00
CA ALA A 22 4.15 -5.25 14.51
C ALA A 22 4.81 -6.62 14.74
N GLY A 23 4.03 -7.71 14.72
CA GLY A 23 4.53 -9.09 14.73
C GLY A 23 4.84 -9.67 13.34
N LEU A 24 4.60 -8.92 12.27
CA LEU A 24 4.88 -9.31 10.90
C LEU A 24 6.07 -8.52 10.38
N ASN A 25 7.03 -9.23 9.77
CA ASN A 25 8.10 -8.64 8.97
C ASN A 25 7.55 -8.08 7.65
N LEU A 26 6.57 -7.17 7.75
CA LEU A 26 6.11 -6.36 6.64
C LEU A 26 7.14 -5.26 6.40
N THR A 27 7.74 -5.26 5.20
CA THR A 27 8.68 -4.23 4.79
C THR A 27 7.95 -3.14 4.02
N ASP A 28 8.51 -1.92 4.03
CA ASP A 28 7.98 -0.82 3.23
C ASP A 28 7.95 -1.16 1.73
N GLU A 29 8.86 -2.00 1.25
CA GLU A 29 8.88 -2.45 -0.15
C GLU A 29 7.71 -3.37 -0.49
N GLU A 30 7.39 -4.33 0.39
CA GLU A 30 6.23 -5.21 0.25
C GLU A 30 4.94 -4.41 0.24
N ILE A 31 4.80 -3.46 1.18
CA ILE A 31 3.63 -2.58 1.26
C ILE A 31 3.54 -1.68 0.00
N LYS A 32 4.67 -1.09 -0.45
CA LYS A 32 4.71 -0.28 -1.68
C LYS A 32 4.31 -1.08 -2.91
N LYS A 33 4.77 -2.32 -3.02
CA LYS A 33 4.44 -3.18 -4.16
C LYS A 33 2.96 -3.55 -4.10
N ALA A 34 2.46 -3.94 -2.93
CA ALA A 34 1.08 -4.37 -2.79
C ALA A 34 0.09 -3.21 -2.95
N MET A 35 0.47 -1.97 -2.61
CA MET A 35 -0.32 -0.76 -2.90
C MET A 35 -0.57 -0.48 -4.38
N LYS A 36 0.06 -1.23 -5.31
CA LYS A 36 -0.29 -1.16 -6.73
C LYS A 36 -1.73 -1.57 -7.01
N ASN A 37 -2.21 -2.53 -6.23
CA ASN A 37 -3.51 -3.12 -6.42
C ASN A 37 -4.12 -3.37 -5.04
N PRO A 38 -5.30 -2.79 -4.73
CA PRO A 38 -5.95 -3.04 -3.45
C PRO A 38 -6.05 -4.55 -3.12
N ASP A 39 -6.29 -5.39 -4.13
CA ASP A 39 -6.36 -6.85 -3.94
C ASP A 39 -4.99 -7.47 -3.57
N GLU A 40 -3.88 -6.99 -4.14
CA GLU A 40 -2.53 -7.43 -3.75
C GLU A 40 -2.21 -7.02 -2.32
N LEU A 41 -2.60 -5.82 -1.90
CA LEU A 41 -2.41 -5.35 -0.52
C LEU A 41 -3.23 -6.19 0.47
N ILE A 42 -4.49 -6.45 0.16
CA ILE A 42 -5.37 -7.30 0.97
C ILE A 42 -4.82 -8.73 1.03
N THR A 43 -4.36 -9.28 -0.11
CA THR A 43 -3.80 -10.62 -0.21
C THR A 43 -2.47 -10.72 0.56
N LEU A 44 -1.60 -9.71 0.47
CA LEU A 44 -0.34 -9.66 1.20
C LEU A 44 -0.57 -9.60 2.71
N VAL A 45 -1.47 -8.70 3.15
CA VAL A 45 -1.84 -8.59 4.56
C VAL A 45 -2.47 -9.90 5.04
N SER A 46 -3.41 -10.47 4.31
CA SER A 46 -4.04 -11.77 4.61
C SER A 46 -3.01 -12.90 4.70
N ALA A 47 -2.09 -13.02 3.73
CA ALA A 47 -1.08 -14.08 3.69
C ALA A 47 -0.06 -13.96 4.83
N LYS A 48 0.33 -12.74 5.21
CA LYS A 48 1.28 -12.50 6.30
C LYS A 48 0.62 -12.72 7.66
N THR A 49 -0.58 -12.20 7.84
CA THR A 49 -1.31 -12.23 9.14
C THR A 49 -2.04 -13.54 9.39
N GLY A 50 -2.34 -14.31 8.36
CA GLY A 50 -3.23 -15.47 8.43
C GLY A 50 -4.71 -15.11 8.60
N ILE A 51 -5.10 -13.84 8.49
CA ILE A 51 -6.50 -13.41 8.59
C ILE A 51 -7.24 -13.54 7.26
N SER A 52 -8.56 -13.60 7.30
CA SER A 52 -9.41 -13.59 6.11
C SER A 52 -9.26 -12.29 5.30
N ARG A 53 -9.42 -12.36 3.97
CA ARG A 53 -9.38 -11.17 3.07
C ARG A 53 -10.28 -10.03 3.55
N GLU A 54 -11.48 -10.34 4.02
CA GLU A 54 -12.43 -9.36 4.55
C GLU A 54 -11.88 -8.57 5.73
N GLU A 55 -11.08 -9.21 6.58
CA GLU A 55 -10.49 -8.58 7.75
C GLU A 55 -9.19 -7.85 7.40
N ALA A 56 -8.45 -8.33 6.41
CA ALA A 56 -7.32 -7.62 5.82
C ALA A 56 -7.79 -6.32 5.15
N ASP A 57 -8.88 -6.36 4.38
CA ASP A 57 -9.53 -5.19 3.78
C ASP A 57 -9.91 -4.14 4.83
N LYS A 58 -10.65 -4.55 5.87
CA LYS A 58 -10.99 -3.68 7.00
C LYS A 58 -9.76 -3.07 7.67
N ARG A 59 -8.70 -3.86 7.91
CA ARG A 59 -7.48 -3.36 8.55
C ARG A 59 -6.71 -2.38 7.67
N VAL A 60 -6.67 -2.61 6.36
CA VAL A 60 -6.07 -1.72 5.35
C VAL A 60 -6.84 -0.40 5.29
N HIS A 61 -8.18 -0.45 5.19
CA HIS A 61 -9.04 0.74 5.23
C HIS A 61 -8.89 1.51 6.55
N GLN A 62 -8.88 0.82 7.69
CA GLN A 62 -8.66 1.47 8.99
C GLN A 62 -7.28 2.13 9.08
N ALA A 63 -6.23 1.50 8.56
CA ALA A 63 -4.88 2.07 8.56
C ALA A 63 -4.83 3.33 7.68
N MET A 64 -5.52 3.35 6.53
CA MET A 64 -5.65 4.54 5.69
C MET A 64 -6.44 5.65 6.37
N SER A 65 -7.58 5.33 7.00
CA SER A 65 -8.38 6.29 7.74
C SER A 65 -7.60 6.90 8.92
N THR A 66 -6.78 6.11 9.60
CA THR A 66 -5.93 6.57 10.73
C THR A 66 -4.94 7.67 10.31
N VAL A 67 -4.49 7.66 9.05
CA VAL A 67 -3.52 8.64 8.53
C VAL A 67 -4.19 9.78 7.78
N GLY A 68 -5.50 9.94 7.94
CA GLY A 68 -6.28 10.98 7.27
C GLY A 68 -6.39 10.78 5.76
N ILE A 69 -6.32 9.53 5.29
CA ILE A 69 -6.78 9.14 3.96
C ILE A 69 -8.23 8.66 4.13
N ASP A 70 -9.16 9.57 3.92
CA ASP A 70 -10.60 9.29 3.99
C ASP A 70 -11.03 8.37 2.85
N ASP A 71 -12.18 7.69 2.93
CA ASP A 71 -12.64 6.70 1.94
C ASP A 71 -12.71 7.30 0.51
N THR A 72 -13.07 8.58 0.43
CA THR A 72 -13.08 9.38 -0.82
C THR A 72 -11.68 9.63 -1.39
N GLN A 73 -10.65 9.68 -0.54
CA GLN A 73 -9.26 9.82 -0.92
C GLN A 73 -8.56 8.47 -1.08
N VAL A 74 -9.00 7.41 -0.41
CA VAL A 74 -8.43 6.05 -0.46
C VAL A 74 -8.34 5.57 -1.89
N LYS A 75 -9.46 5.62 -2.61
CA LYS A 75 -9.54 5.13 -3.98
C LYS A 75 -8.60 5.89 -4.91
N GLY A 76 -8.66 7.22 -4.88
CA GLY A 76 -7.77 8.08 -5.67
C GLY A 76 -6.30 7.99 -5.23
N PHE A 77 -6.04 7.66 -3.97
CA PHE A 77 -4.71 7.47 -3.43
C PHE A 77 -4.09 6.15 -3.89
N MET A 78 -4.84 5.06 -3.82
CA MET A 78 -4.43 3.75 -4.32
C MET A 78 -4.25 3.76 -5.84
N GLU A 79 -5.18 4.34 -6.60
CA GLU A 79 -5.04 4.47 -8.07
C GLU A 79 -3.78 5.25 -8.45
N LYS A 80 -3.53 6.41 -7.81
CA LYS A 80 -2.31 7.21 -8.06
C LYS A 80 -1.02 6.50 -7.65
N TRP A 81 -1.05 5.69 -6.60
CA TRP A 81 0.12 4.93 -6.14
C TRP A 81 0.39 3.78 -7.11
N GLY A 82 -0.65 3.06 -7.52
CA GLY A 82 -0.52 1.96 -8.46
C GLY A 82 -0.05 2.39 -9.83
N ASP A 83 -0.52 3.53 -10.34
CA ASP A 83 -0.02 4.12 -11.58
C ASP A 83 1.48 4.48 -11.47
N LYS A 84 1.87 5.20 -10.40
CA LYS A 84 3.27 5.63 -10.18
C LYS A 84 4.27 4.47 -10.02
N VAL A 85 3.88 3.39 -9.34
CA VAL A 85 4.76 2.21 -9.19
C VAL A 85 4.65 1.28 -10.39
N GLY A 86 3.51 1.25 -11.09
CA GLY A 86 3.32 0.57 -12.37
C GLY A 86 4.31 1.08 -13.42
N ASP A 87 4.37 2.39 -13.59
CA ASP A 87 5.27 3.09 -14.52
C ASP A 87 6.76 2.80 -14.21
N LYS A 88 7.16 2.85 -12.93
CA LYS A 88 8.52 2.50 -12.49
C LYS A 88 8.90 1.04 -12.76
N ILE A 89 7.98 0.09 -12.65
CA ILE A 89 8.29 -1.32 -12.96
C ILE A 89 8.39 -1.53 -14.48
N ALA A 90 7.57 -0.84 -15.28
CA ALA A 90 7.69 -0.88 -16.73
C ALA A 90 9.07 -0.35 -17.17
N GLU A 91 9.55 0.75 -16.58
CA GLU A 91 10.91 1.25 -16.80
C GLU A 91 12.01 0.26 -16.36
N ILE A 92 11.87 -0.38 -15.20
CA ILE A 92 12.86 -1.37 -14.72
C ILE A 92 12.90 -2.60 -15.63
N LYS A 93 11.73 -3.06 -16.11
CA LYS A 93 11.65 -4.20 -17.04
C LYS A 93 12.29 -3.87 -18.38
N ASN A 94 12.18 -2.62 -18.85
CA ASN A 94 12.84 -2.16 -20.08
C ASN A 94 14.38 -2.12 -19.91
N LYS A 95 14.89 -1.68 -18.75
CA LYS A 95 16.35 -1.67 -18.46
C LYS A 95 16.99 -3.04 -18.22
N PHE A 96 16.21 -4.07 -17.89
CA PHE A 96 16.71 -5.44 -17.72
C PHE A 96 16.64 -6.30 -19.00
N SER A 97 16.06 -5.77 -20.09
CA SER A 97 15.98 -6.42 -21.40
C SER A 97 16.97 -5.87 -22.43
N HIS A 98 18.04 -5.19 -21.99
CA HIS A 98 19.17 -4.80 -22.84
C HIS A 98 20.47 -5.39 -22.32
#